data_AF-A0A9D1YYN4-F1
#
_entry.id   AF-A0A9D1YYN4-F1
#
_cell.length_a   1.000
_cell.length_b   1.000
_cell.length_c   1.000
_cell.angle_alpha   90.00
_cell.angle_beta   90.00
_cell.angle_gamma   90.00
#
_symmetry.space_group_name_H-M   'P 1'
#
loop_
_entity.id
_entity.type
_entity.pdbx_description
1 polymer ?
#
loop_
_entity_poly.entity_id
_entity_poly.type
_entity_poly.pdbx_seq_one_letter_code
_entity_poly.pdbx_strand_id
1 'polypeptide(L)'
;MKPTQQAPKEPSAEERRWRTAAEDPARVKRHLMALYVLAGIWCVLTVGWGIAVMCKALPFAWTNTVVLFGTFLSIGIGIVNNRRILAGKKPW
;
A
#
# COMPACT_ATOMS: atom_id res chain seq x y z
N MET A 1 30.50 26.24 22.59
CA MET A 1 29.79 26.73 21.39
C MET A 1 28.36 26.18 21.44
N LYS A 2 27.34 27.05 21.54
CA LYS A 2 25.93 26.62 21.56
C LYS A 2 25.51 26.33 20.11
N PRO A 3 24.86 25.19 19.79
CA PRO A 3 24.37 24.97 18.44
C PRO A 3 23.24 25.96 18.19
N THR A 4 23.42 26.84 17.21
CA THR A 4 22.38 27.72 16.70
C THR A 4 21.27 26.83 16.14
N GLN A 5 20.20 26.63 16.91
CA GLN A 5 18.97 26.04 16.38
C GLN A 5 18.40 27.03 15.36
N GLN A 6 18.68 26.80 14.08
CA GLN A 6 18.00 27.50 13.01
C GLN A 6 16.51 27.21 13.15
N ALA A 7 15.71 28.27 13.35
CA ALA A 7 14.26 28.18 13.28
C ALA A 7 13.86 27.49 11.96
N PRO A 8 12.76 26.72 11.93
CA PRO A 8 12.34 25.99 10.73
C PRO A 8 12.22 26.99 9.57
N LYS A 9 13.10 26.87 8.57
CA LYS A 9 13.06 27.73 7.39
C LYS A 9 11.71 27.50 6.73
N GLU A 10 10.91 28.56 6.57
CA GLU A 10 9.62 28.43 5.91
C GLU A 10 9.84 27.79 4.52
N PRO A 11 9.06 26.75 4.17
CA PRO A 11 9.25 26.07 2.90
C PRO A 11 9.07 27.06 1.75
N SER A 12 9.99 27.03 0.80
CA SER A 12 9.95 27.89 -0.39
C SER A 12 8.65 27.65 -1.18
N ALA A 13 8.24 28.61 -2.01
CA ALA A 13 7.05 28.46 -2.84
C ALA A 13 7.12 27.21 -3.74
N GLU A 14 8.33 26.86 -4.22
CA GLU A 14 8.56 25.62 -4.95
C GLU A 14 8.40 24.38 -4.05
N GLU A 15 8.98 24.36 -2.85
CA GLU A 15 8.82 23.24 -1.91
C GLU A 15 7.35 23.01 -1.53
N ARG A 16 6.56 24.08 -1.37
CA ARG A 16 5.11 23.97 -1.15
C ARG A 16 4.42 23.36 -2.36
N ARG A 17 4.72 23.82 -3.59
CA ARG A 17 4.16 23.24 -4.82
C ARG A 17 4.51 21.76 -4.96
N TRP A 18 5.75 21.36 -4.67
CA TRP A 18 6.17 19.97 -4.67
C TRP A 18 5.42 19.13 -3.65
N ARG A 19 5.20 19.65 -2.44
CA ARG A 19 4.39 18.97 -1.41
C ARG A 19 2.93 18.84 -1.82
N THR A 20 2.30 19.90 -2.31
CA THR A 20 0.92 19.86 -2.80
C THR A 20 0.74 18.90 -3.98
N ALA A 21 1.71 18.86 -4.90
CA ALA A 21 1.71 17.91 -6.01
C ALA A 21 1.96 16.46 -5.56
N ALA A 22 2.79 16.26 -4.54
CA ALA A 22 3.02 14.95 -3.94
C ALA A 22 1.79 14.44 -3.16
N GLU A 23 1.03 15.36 -2.56
CA GLU A 23 -0.23 15.10 -1.84
C GLU A 23 -1.47 15.13 -2.73
N ASP A 24 -1.33 15.04 -4.07
CA ASP A 24 -2.48 15.03 -4.98
C ASP A 24 -3.46 13.90 -4.60
N PRO A 25 -4.67 14.23 -4.09
CA PRO A 25 -5.63 13.23 -3.66
C PRO A 25 -6.10 12.35 -4.83
N ALA A 26 -6.02 12.83 -6.07
CA ALA A 26 -6.32 12.03 -7.25
C ALA A 26 -5.28 10.92 -7.49
N ARG A 27 -4.00 11.17 -7.20
CA ARG A 27 -2.95 10.13 -7.25
C ARG A 27 -3.21 9.04 -6.20
N VAL A 28 -3.53 9.42 -4.96
CA VAL A 28 -3.81 8.48 -3.87
C VAL A 28 -5.08 7.67 -4.16
N LYS A 29 -6.13 8.29 -4.70
CA LYS A 29 -7.34 7.58 -5.15
C LYS A 29 -7.06 6.55 -6.24
N ARG A 30 -6.27 6.90 -7.26
CA ARG A 30 -5.88 5.97 -8.33
C ARG A 30 -5.10 4.77 -7.78
N HIS A 31 -4.16 5.03 -6.87
CA HIS A 31 -3.41 3.95 -6.21
C HIS A 31 -4.34 3.06 -5.38
N LEU A 32 -5.26 3.64 -4.61
CA LEU A 32 -6.24 2.87 -3.84
C LEU A 32 -7.11 1.97 -4.74
N MET A 33 -7.55 2.47 -5.90
CA MET A 33 -8.28 1.66 -6.87
C MET A 33 -7.42 0.52 -7.43
N ALA A 34 -6.15 0.78 -7.75
CA ALA A 34 -5.23 -0.26 -8.18
C ALA A 34 -5.04 -1.36 -7.12
N LEU A 35 -4.98 -0.98 -5.82
CA LEU A 35 -4.92 -1.95 -4.73
C LEU A 35 -6.18 -2.80 -4.61
N TYR A 36 -7.37 -2.24 -4.84
CA TYR A 36 -8.61 -3.03 -4.87
C TYR A 36 -8.66 -4.00 -6.04
N VAL A 37 -8.22 -3.57 -7.23
CA VAL A 37 -8.11 -4.46 -8.40
C VAL A 37 -7.11 -5.58 -8.11
N LEU A 38 -5.94 -5.24 -7.56
CA LEU A 38 -4.93 -6.21 -7.17
C LEU A 38 -5.46 -7.20 -6.13
N ALA A 39 -6.21 -6.72 -5.13
CA ALA A 39 -6.86 -7.58 -4.13
C ALA A 39 -7.81 -8.58 -4.79
N GLY A 40 -8.63 -8.12 -5.74
CA GLY A 40 -9.55 -8.99 -6.50
C GLY A 40 -8.81 -10.06 -7.30
N ILE A 41 -7.75 -9.68 -8.03
CA ILE A 41 -6.90 -10.63 -8.78
C ILE A 41 -6.26 -11.64 -7.83
N TRP A 42 -5.75 -11.18 -6.69
CA TRP A 42 -5.10 -12.04 -5.71
C TRP A 42 -6.07 -13.03 -5.07
N CYS A 43 -7.32 -12.63 -4.82
CA CYS A 43 -8.39 -13.54 -4.40
C CYS A 43 -8.61 -14.67 -5.41
N VAL A 44 -8.73 -14.34 -6.70
CA VAL A 44 -8.93 -15.34 -7.76
C VAL A 44 -7.74 -16.31 -7.84
N LEU A 45 -6.51 -15.80 -7.79
CA LEU A 45 -5.31 -16.63 -7.77
C LEU A 45 -5.24 -17.55 -6.55
N THR A 46 -5.59 -17.03 -5.37
CA THR A 46 -5.61 -17.81 -4.12
C THR A 46 -6.62 -18.96 -4.20
N VAL A 47 -7.83 -18.69 -4.69
CA VAL A 47 -8.87 -19.70 -4.88
C VAL A 47 -8.43 -20.73 -5.92
N GLY A 48 -7.90 -20.29 -7.06
CA GLY A 48 -7.40 -21.17 -8.10
C GLY A 48 -6.28 -22.10 -7.61
N TRP A 49 -5.35 -21.56 -6.82
CA TRP A 49 -4.30 -22.36 -6.16
C TRP A 49 -4.90 -23.37 -5.18
N GLY A 50 -5.86 -22.94 -4.34
CA GLY A 50 -6.54 -23.83 -3.39
C GLY A 50 -7.23 -25.00 -4.09
N ILE A 51 -7.95 -24.74 -5.18
CA ILE A 51 -8.59 -25.77 -6.00
C ILE A 51 -7.54 -26.72 -6.60
N ALA A 52 -6.45 -26.19 -7.16
CA ALA A 52 -5.39 -27.00 -7.75
C ALA A 52 -4.73 -27.94 -6.73
N VAL A 53 -4.52 -27.48 -5.49
CA VAL A 53 -4.03 -28.33 -4.39
C VAL A 53 -5.05 -29.39 -4.01
N MET A 54 -6.33 -29.03 -3.85
CA MET A 54 -7.40 -29.99 -3.48
C MET A 54 -7.60 -31.07 -4.55
N CYS A 55 -7.49 -30.71 -5.82
CA CYS A 55 -7.54 -31.62 -6.95
C CYS A 55 -6.24 -32.43 -7.17
N LYS A 56 -5.23 -32.26 -6.30
CA LYS A 56 -3.88 -32.85 -6.42
C LYS A 56 -3.15 -32.50 -7.73
N ALA A 57 -3.55 -31.43 -8.41
CA ALA A 57 -2.86 -30.92 -9.60
C ALA A 57 -1.54 -30.21 -9.24
N LEU A 58 -1.43 -29.69 -8.01
CA LEU A 58 -0.21 -29.11 -7.45
C LEU A 58 0.08 -29.66 -6.06
N PRO A 59 1.35 -29.87 -5.68
CA PRO A 59 1.69 -30.23 -4.32
C PRO A 59 1.43 -29.06 -3.36
N PHE A 60 0.94 -29.37 -2.17
CA PHE A 60 0.85 -28.38 -1.10
C PHE A 60 2.25 -28.00 -0.61
N ALA A 61 2.49 -26.69 -0.46
CA ALA A 61 3.74 -26.17 0.08
C ALA A 61 3.45 -25.00 1.03
N TRP A 62 3.99 -25.08 2.25
CA TRP A 62 3.85 -24.05 3.27
C TRP A 62 4.38 -22.68 2.82
N THR A 63 5.44 -22.67 2.00
CA THR A 63 5.98 -21.44 1.42
C THR A 63 4.93 -20.67 0.63
N ASN A 64 4.09 -21.37 -0.15
CA ASN A 64 3.01 -20.74 -0.93
C ASN A 64 1.97 -20.13 0.01
N THR A 65 1.61 -20.82 1.10
CA THR A 65 0.67 -20.31 2.10
C THR A 65 1.19 -19.03 2.76
N VAL A 66 2.47 -18.99 3.13
CA VAL A 66 3.11 -17.79 3.71
C VAL A 66 3.12 -16.63 2.72
N VAL A 67 3.43 -16.89 1.45
CA VAL A 67 3.39 -15.87 0.38
C VAL A 67 1.98 -15.33 0.19
N LEU A 68 0.98 -16.20 0.10
CA LEU A 68 -0.42 -15.78 -0.04
C LEU A 68 -0.85 -14.87 1.11
N PHE A 69 -0.59 -15.29 2.35
CA PHE A 69 -0.94 -14.51 3.54
C PHE A 69 -0.16 -13.19 3.63
N GLY A 70 1.15 -13.21 3.39
CA GLY A 70 2.01 -12.02 3.42
C GLY A 70 1.59 -10.99 2.39
N THR A 71 1.21 -11.42 1.18
CA THR A 71 0.69 -10.53 0.14
C THR A 71 -0.67 -9.96 0.52
N PHE A 72 -1.60 -10.75 1.09
CA PHE A 72 -2.87 -10.23 1.59
C PHE A 72 -2.68 -9.17 2.67
N LEU A 73 -1.80 -9.42 3.64
CA LEU A 73 -1.48 -8.46 4.68
C LEU A 73 -0.90 -7.16 4.09
N SER A 74 0.01 -7.28 3.13
CA SER A 74 0.64 -6.12 2.47
C SER A 74 -0.38 -5.27 1.70
N ILE A 75 -1.29 -5.91 0.96
CA ILE A 75 -2.38 -5.23 0.25
C ILE A 75 -3.32 -4.55 1.27
N GLY A 76 -3.69 -5.25 2.34
CA GLY A 76 -4.56 -4.72 3.40
C GLY A 76 -3.97 -3.47 4.07
N ILE A 77 -2.68 -3.52 4.44
CA ILE A 77 -1.95 -2.38 4.99
C ILE A 77 -1.95 -1.22 3.98
N GLY A 78 -1.63 -1.50 2.71
CA GLY A 78 -1.67 -0.50 1.66
C GLY A 78 -3.03 0.19 1.51
N ILE A 79 -4.12 -0.57 1.54
CA ILE A 79 -5.49 -0.05 1.44
C ILE A 79 -5.81 0.85 2.64
N VAL A 80 -5.57 0.37 3.86
CA VAL A 80 -5.81 1.14 5.08
C VAL A 80 -4.99 2.43 5.07
N ASN A 81 -3.72 2.35 4.68
CA ASN A 81 -2.83 3.49 4.65
C ASN A 81 -3.29 4.56 3.65
N ASN A 82 -3.60 4.17 2.41
CA ASN A 82 -4.13 5.09 1.40
C ASN A 82 -5.48 5.70 1.81
N ARG A 83 -6.38 4.92 2.43
CA ARG A 83 -7.66 5.45 2.96
C ARG A 83 -7.44 6.50 4.05
N ARG A 84 -6.42 6.33 4.90
CA ARG A 84 -6.07 7.32 5.92
C ARG A 84 -5.53 8.61 5.35
N ILE A 85 -4.64 8.50 4.36
CA ILE A 85 -4.10 9.66 3.64
C ILE A 85 -5.25 10.44 3.00
N LEU A 86 -6.20 9.77 2.35
CA LEU A 86 -7.41 10.41 1.79
C LEU A 86 -8.32 11.05 2.85
N ALA A 87 -8.29 10.57 4.09
CA ALA A 87 -8.99 11.16 5.21
C ALA A 87 -8.19 12.28 5.92
N GLY A 88 -7.06 12.70 5.36
CA GLY A 88 -6.16 13.71 5.95
C GLY A 88 -5.43 13.23 7.22
N LYS A 89 -5.39 11.92 7.47
CA LYS A 89 -4.72 11.32 8.63
C LYS A 89 -3.30 10.89 8.27
N LYS A 90 -2.39 10.93 9.26
CA LYS A 90 -1.02 10.42 9.06
C LYS A 90 -1.03 8.94 8.67
N PRO A 91 -0.15 8.55 7.72
CA PRO A 91 0.10 7.15 7.41
C PRO A 91 0.69 6.42 8.62
N TRP A 92 0.49 5.10 8.67
CA TRP A 92 1.08 4.22 9.68
C TRP A 92 2.26 3.46 9.10
#